data_AF-A0A434AEJ0-F1
#
_entry.id   AF-A0A434AEJ0-F1
#
_cell.length_a   1.000
_cell.length_b   1.000
_cell.length_c   1.000
_cell.angle_alpha   90.00
_cell.angle_beta   90.00
_cell.angle_gamma   90.00
#
_symmetry.space_group_name_H-M   'P 1'
#
loop_
_entity.id
_entity.type
_entity.pdbx_description
1 polymer ?
#
loop_
_entity_poly.entity_id
_entity_poly.type
_entity_poly.pdbx_seq_one_letter_code
_entity_poly.pdbx_strand_id
1 'polypeptide(L)'
;LAVVGIALSPWAELALLDWITVDSRLCAVQLNGTVRTRKDRDTRRCLFVISAYSPTNCSSDHVKDEFCGKISGLLQNVRRCDVVIVAHDFNAQLAELSEMERHLGGSDGVMTQRTDNHI
;
A
#
# COMPACT_ATOMS: atom_id res chain seq x y z
N LEU A 1 4.64 -8.12 15.00
CA LEU A 1 4.92 -8.53 13.61
C LEU A 1 3.67 -8.24 12.79
N ALA A 2 3.70 -7.20 11.97
CA ALA A 2 2.64 -6.97 10.99
C ALA A 2 2.90 -7.90 9.80
N VAL A 3 1.90 -8.68 9.41
CA VAL A 3 1.95 -9.56 8.24
C VAL A 3 1.18 -8.88 7.12
N VAL A 4 1.81 -8.69 5.97
CA VAL A 4 1.13 -8.21 4.78
C VAL A 4 0.28 -9.32 4.18
N GLY A 5 -0.98 -9.01 3.87
CA GLY A 5 -1.93 -9.98 3.33
C GLY A 5 -2.93 -9.34 2.36
N ILE A 6 -3.35 -10.12 1.37
CA ILE A 6 -4.39 -9.77 0.40
C ILE A 6 -5.59 -10.66 0.67
N ALA A 7 -6.71 -10.06 1.05
CA ALA A 7 -7.99 -10.78 1.14
C ALA A 7 -8.65 -10.82 -0.24
N LEU A 8 -9.09 -11.99 -0.66
CA LEU A 8 -9.79 -12.21 -1.93
C LEU A 8 -11.25 -12.55 -1.65
N SER A 9 -12.16 -12.10 -2.51
CA SER A 9 -13.52 -12.62 -2.53
C SER A 9 -13.54 -14.00 -3.21
N PRO A 10 -14.57 -14.84 -3.01
CA PRO A 10 -14.64 -16.15 -3.65
C PRO A 10 -14.47 -16.12 -5.18
N TRP A 11 -15.00 -15.07 -5.82
CA TRP A 11 -14.84 -14.88 -7.27
C TRP A 11 -13.41 -14.49 -7.67
N ALA A 12 -12.72 -13.72 -6.84
CA ALA A 12 -11.33 -13.37 -7.06
C ALA A 12 -10.41 -14.56 -6.81
N GLU A 13 -10.72 -15.44 -5.85
CA GLU A 13 -10.01 -16.70 -5.63
C GLU A 13 -10.13 -17.63 -6.84
N LEU A 14 -11.30 -17.74 -7.46
CA LEU A 14 -11.48 -18.50 -8.71
C LEU A 14 -10.66 -17.92 -9.89
N ALA A 15 -10.35 -16.63 -9.83
CA ALA A 15 -9.51 -15.96 -10.81
C ALA A 15 -8.02 -16.04 -10.43
N LEU A 16 -7.63 -16.58 -9.27
CA LEU A 16 -6.24 -16.63 -8.84
C LEU A 16 -5.42 -17.54 -9.76
N LEU A 17 -4.39 -16.96 -10.36
CA LEU A 17 -3.40 -17.66 -11.18
C LEU A 17 -2.16 -18.02 -10.36
N ASP A 18 -1.71 -17.10 -9.51
CA ASP A 18 -0.51 -17.31 -8.69
C ASP A 18 -0.52 -16.45 -7.42
N TRP A 19 0.08 -16.95 -6.35
CA TRP A 19 0.33 -16.25 -5.10
C TRP A 19 1.83 -16.24 -4.79
N ILE A 20 2.42 -15.05 -4.78
CA ILE A 20 3.86 -14.84 -4.63
C ILE A 20 4.10 -14.21 -3.26
N THR A 21 4.77 -14.95 -2.38
CA THR A 21 5.23 -14.40 -1.10
C THR A 21 6.71 -14.06 -1.23
N VAL A 22 7.07 -12.79 -1.09
CA VAL A 22 8.48 -12.35 -1.17
C VAL A 22 9.10 -12.32 0.23
N ASP A 23 8.44 -11.62 1.15
CA ASP A 23 8.80 -11.62 2.58
C ASP A 23 7.61 -11.13 3.44
N SER A 24 7.82 -10.92 4.74
CA SER A 24 6.79 -10.43 5.66
C SER A 24 6.14 -9.08 5.30
N ARG A 25 6.81 -8.28 4.46
CA ARG A 25 6.41 -6.93 4.06
C ARG A 25 5.93 -6.86 2.61
N LEU A 26 6.05 -7.94 1.83
CA LEU A 26 5.72 -7.89 0.41
C LEU A 26 5.15 -9.23 -0.05
N CYS A 27 3.91 -9.18 -0.53
CA CYS A 27 3.28 -10.28 -1.25
C CYS A 27 2.59 -9.76 -2.51
N ALA A 28 2.36 -10.66 -3.46
CA ALA A 28 1.66 -10.34 -4.69
C ALA A 28 0.74 -11.48 -5.10
N VAL A 29 -0.31 -11.14 -5.82
CA VAL A 29 -1.19 -12.10 -6.49
C VAL A 29 -1.31 -11.78 -7.96
N GLN A 30 -1.34 -12.82 -8.77
CA GLN A 30 -1.71 -12.72 -10.17
C GLN A 30 -3.12 -13.26 -10.33
N LEU A 31 -4.02 -12.45 -10.87
CA LEU A 31 -5.40 -12.80 -11.13
C LEU A 31 -5.63 -12.84 -12.63
N ASN A 32 -6.48 -13.75 -13.09
CA ASN A 32 -6.99 -13.80 -14.43
C ASN A 32 -8.08 -12.74 -14.57
N GLY A 33 -7.85 -11.76 -15.42
CA GLY A 33 -8.80 -10.70 -15.70
C GLY A 33 -9.26 -10.73 -17.16
N THR A 34 -10.40 -10.09 -17.37
CA THR A 34 -10.84 -9.70 -18.71
C THR A 34 -10.99 -8.20 -18.70
N VAL A 35 -10.19 -7.51 -19.50
CA VAL A 35 -10.39 -6.08 -19.74
C VAL A 35 -11.26 -5.96 -20.98
N ARG A 36 -12.43 -5.35 -20.80
CA ARG A 36 -13.31 -4.97 -21.90
C ARG A 36 -12.60 -3.93 -22.76
N THR A 37 -12.18 -4.33 -23.94
CA THR A 37 -11.50 -3.45 -24.90
C THR A 37 -12.39 -3.24 -26.12
N ARG A 38 -12.86 -2.01 -26.35
CA ARG A 38 -13.92 -1.70 -27.34
C ARG A 38 -15.22 -2.52 -27.13
N LYS A 39 -16.26 -2.12 -27.86
CA LYS A 39 -17.64 -2.62 -27.71
C LYS A 39 -17.83 -4.12 -28.06
N ASP A 40 -16.80 -4.79 -28.57
CA ASP A 40 -16.90 -6.11 -29.25
C ASP A 40 -15.83 -7.13 -28.80
N ARG A 41 -14.75 -6.72 -28.09
CA ARG A 41 -13.64 -7.64 -27.75
C ARG A 41 -13.26 -7.59 -26.28
N ASP A 42 -13.51 -8.69 -25.59
CA ASP A 42 -12.88 -8.95 -24.30
C ASP A 42 -11.45 -9.43 -24.56
N THR A 43 -10.47 -8.59 -24.23
CA THR A 43 -9.07 -9.01 -24.24
C THR A 43 -8.77 -9.59 -22.87
N ARG A 44 -8.38 -10.88 -22.83
CA ARG A 44 -7.86 -11.48 -21.59
C ARG A 44 -6.58 -10.76 -21.18
N ARG A 45 -6.56 -10.22 -19.97
CA ARG A 45 -5.41 -9.57 -19.35
C ARG A 45 -5.31 -10.05 -17.91
N CYS A 46 -4.13 -10.38 -17.44
CA CYS A 46 -3.98 -10.62 -16.01
C CYS A 46 -4.01 -9.30 -15.23
N LEU A 47 -4.40 -9.38 -13.97
CA LEU A 47 -4.23 -8.31 -13.00
C LEU A 47 -3.16 -8.76 -12.01
N PHE A 48 -2.12 -7.97 -11.82
CA PHE A 48 -1.03 -8.25 -10.89
C PHE A 48 -1.13 -7.28 -9.72
N VAL A 49 -1.50 -7.77 -8.54
CA VAL A 49 -1.69 -6.94 -7.34
C VAL A 49 -0.53 -7.20 -6.40
N ILE A 50 0.20 -6.15 -6.05
CA ILE A 50 1.30 -6.18 -5.07
C ILE A 50 0.79 -5.49 -3.81
N SER A 51 0.80 -6.16 -2.68
CA SER A 51 0.60 -5.54 -1.37
C SER A 51 1.97 -5.39 -0.71
N ALA A 52 2.29 -4.17 -0.29
CA ALA A 52 3.60 -3.82 0.20
C ALA A 52 3.50 -2.97 1.48
N TYR A 53 4.25 -3.35 2.51
CA TYR A 53 4.46 -2.52 3.69
C TYR A 53 5.70 -1.68 3.49
N SER A 54 5.50 -0.36 3.32
CA SER A 54 6.60 0.55 3.03
C SER A 54 7.62 0.58 4.17
N PRO A 55 8.93 0.62 3.88
CA PRO A 55 9.93 1.03 4.85
C PRO A 55 9.57 2.41 5.44
N THR A 56 9.88 2.62 6.71
CA THR A 56 9.67 3.92 7.36
C THR A 56 10.70 4.94 6.87
N ASN A 57 10.39 6.24 6.99
CA ASN A 57 11.35 7.30 6.64
C ASN A 57 12.67 7.23 7.43
N CYS A 58 12.65 6.66 8.64
CA CYS A 58 13.83 6.46 9.48
C CYS A 58 14.64 5.20 9.11
N SER A 59 14.16 4.39 8.16
CA SER A 59 14.88 3.19 7.70
C SER A 59 16.14 3.59 6.94
N SER A 60 17.22 2.81 7.10
CA SER A 60 18.47 3.03 6.34
C SER A 60 18.26 2.90 4.83
N ASP A 61 19.06 3.60 4.04
CA ASP A 61 18.98 3.55 2.57
C ASP A 61 19.10 2.13 2.01
N HIS A 62 19.96 1.28 2.58
CA HIS A 62 20.05 -0.13 2.21
C HIS A 62 18.69 -0.86 2.28
N VAL A 63 17.89 -0.61 3.31
CA VAL A 63 16.56 -1.24 3.48
C VAL A 63 15.56 -0.72 2.43
N LYS A 64 15.66 0.57 2.08
CA LYS A 64 14.82 1.20 1.05
C LYS A 64 15.19 0.68 -0.34
N ASP A 65 16.49 0.54 -0.62
CA ASP A 65 17.00 0.00 -1.87
C ASP A 65 16.65 -1.48 -2.04
N GLU A 66 16.81 -2.29 -0.99
CA GLU A 66 16.39 -3.69 -1.00
C GLU A 66 14.88 -3.82 -1.29
N PHE A 67 14.05 -2.99 -0.66
CA PHE A 67 12.61 -2.96 -0.88
C PHE A 67 12.25 -2.58 -2.33
N CYS A 68 12.86 -1.51 -2.86
CA CYS A 68 12.70 -1.11 -4.26
C CYS A 68 13.17 -2.20 -5.23
N GLY A 69 14.27 -2.88 -4.92
CA GLY A 69 14.80 -4.00 -5.70
C GLY A 69 13.83 -5.17 -5.78
N LYS A 70 13.18 -5.53 -4.66
CA LYS A 70 12.14 -6.58 -4.62
C LYS A 70 10.94 -6.23 -5.49
N ILE A 71 10.45 -5.00 -5.43
CA ILE A 71 9.35 -4.55 -6.30
C ILE A 71 9.79 -4.59 -7.77
N SER A 72 11.00 -4.12 -8.09
CA SER A 72 11.53 -4.19 -9.45
C SER A 72 11.60 -5.63 -9.97
N GLY A 73 12.09 -6.57 -9.15
CA GLY A 73 12.15 -8.00 -9.49
C GLY A 73 10.78 -8.62 -9.75
N LEU A 74 9.75 -8.22 -9.00
CA LEU A 74 8.37 -8.63 -9.28
C LEU A 74 7.90 -8.10 -10.63
N LEU A 75 8.11 -6.81 -10.91
CA LEU A 75 7.64 -6.17 -12.15
C LEU A 75 8.30 -6.74 -13.41
N GLN A 76 9.55 -7.19 -13.34
CA GLN A 76 10.25 -7.81 -14.48
C GLN A 76 9.56 -9.09 -14.99
N ASN A 77 8.83 -9.79 -14.13
CA ASN A 77 8.14 -11.03 -14.47
C ASN A 77 6.70 -10.82 -14.97
N VAL A 78 6.19 -9.58 -14.89
CA VAL A 78 4.82 -9.27 -15.29
C VAL A 78 4.75 -9.10 -16.80
N ARG A 79 4.26 -10.12 -17.51
CA ARG A 79 3.96 -10.04 -18.95
C ARG A 79 2.45 -9.95 -19.17
N ARG A 80 2.01 -8.89 -19.86
CA ARG A 80 0.59 -8.66 -20.24
C ARG A 80 -0.39 -8.59 -19.06
N CYS A 81 0.05 -8.10 -17.90
CA CYS A 81 -0.85 -7.75 -16.82
C CYS A 81 -0.94 -6.24 -16.62
N ASP A 82 -2.11 -5.77 -16.22
CA ASP A 82 -2.22 -4.48 -15.56
C ASP A 82 -1.72 -4.66 -14.11
N VAL A 83 -0.99 -3.68 -13.57
CA VAL A 83 -0.35 -3.78 -12.24
C VAL A 83 -0.99 -2.80 -11.28
N VAL A 84 -1.32 -3.27 -10.08
CA VAL A 84 -1.78 -2.46 -8.95
C VAL A 84 -0.82 -2.68 -7.79
N ILE A 85 -0.25 -1.60 -7.25
CA ILE A 85 0.60 -1.66 -6.05
C ILE A 85 -0.15 -0.95 -4.93
N VAL A 86 -0.46 -1.70 -3.88
CA VAL A 86 -1.07 -1.20 -2.65
C VAL A 86 0.05 -1.05 -1.62
N ALA A 87 0.51 0.19 -1.46
CA ALA A 87 1.44 0.54 -0.40
C ALA A 87 0.64 0.80 0.89
N HIS A 88 0.75 -0.12 1.84
CA HIS A 88 0.24 0.06 3.18
C HIS A 88 1.23 0.93 3.95
N ASP A 89 0.80 2.15 4.28
CA ASP A 89 1.43 2.99 5.29
C ASP A 89 0.54 2.98 6.53
N PHE A 90 0.84 2.10 7.49
CA PHE A 90 0.20 2.15 8.80
C PHE A 90 0.96 3.04 9.79
N ASN A 91 1.98 3.78 9.33
CA ASN A 91 2.75 4.67 10.17
C ASN A 91 2.22 6.12 10.11
N ALA A 92 0.91 6.29 10.34
CA ALA A 92 0.47 7.47 11.07
C ALA A 92 0.88 7.20 12.54
N GLN A 93 2.07 7.67 12.93
CA GLN A 93 2.45 7.63 14.34
C GLN A 93 1.44 8.46 15.13
N LEU A 94 0.51 7.78 15.79
CA LEU A 94 -0.23 8.31 16.92
C LEU A 94 0.64 8.05 18.16
N ALA A 95 1.03 9.15 18.81
CA ALA A 95 1.93 9.27 19.97
C ALA A 95 3.43 9.22 19.62
N GLU A 96 4.27 10.19 20.00
CA GLU A 96 4.19 11.12 21.13
C GLU A 96 4.60 12.54 20.68
N LEU A 97 3.75 13.52 20.99
CA LEU A 97 4.21 14.89 21.20
C LEU A 97 5.19 14.84 22.38
N SER A 98 6.45 14.53 22.11
CA SER A 98 7.48 14.63 23.13
C SER A 98 7.50 16.08 23.62
N GLU A 99 7.70 16.25 24.91
CA GLU A 99 7.74 17.49 25.69
C GLU A 99 8.58 18.65 25.07
N MET A 100 9.30 18.38 23.99
CA MET A 100 10.06 19.31 23.17
C MET A 100 9.21 20.38 22.45
N GLU A 101 7.94 20.10 22.10
CA GLU A 101 7.10 21.10 21.40
C GLU A 101 6.45 22.14 22.35
N ARG A 102 6.49 21.92 23.68
CA ARG A 102 5.89 22.87 24.65
C ARG A 102 6.60 24.22 24.73
N HIS A 103 7.77 24.36 24.11
CA HIS A 103 8.59 25.58 24.19
C HIS A 103 8.75 26.33 22.87
N LEU A 104 8.16 25.85 21.76
CA LEU A 104 8.27 26.50 20.45
C LEU A 104 6.95 27.07 19.92
N GLY A 105 5.87 27.01 20.72
CA GLY A 105 4.60 27.69 20.45
C GLY A 105 4.68 29.20 20.68
N GLY A 106 5.61 29.87 20.00
CA GLY A 106 5.66 31.32 19.91
C GLY A 106 4.52 31.84 19.05
N SER A 107 3.54 32.46 19.71
CA SER A 107 2.70 33.58 19.24
C SER A 107 2.31 33.60 17.75
N ASP A 108 1.06 33.21 17.46
CA ASP A 108 0.10 34.10 16.80
C ASP A 108 -1.32 33.56 16.99
N GLY A 109 -2.02 34.15 17.95
CA GLY A 109 -3.41 33.83 18.26
C GLY A 109 -4.36 34.56 17.31
N VAL A 110 -5.05 33.80 16.46
CA VAL A 110 -6.38 34.19 15.98
C VAL A 110 -7.37 33.20 16.55
N MET A 111 -8.08 33.69 17.57
CA MET A 111 -9.23 33.03 18.18
C MET A 111 -10.34 32.83 17.14
N THR A 112 -10.74 31.58 16.91
CA THR A 112 -12.09 31.29 16.44
C THR A 112 -12.76 30.36 17.46
N GLN A 113 -13.81 30.89 18.07
CA GLN A 113 -14.61 30.26 19.12
C GLN A 113 -15.11 28.88 18.69
N ARG A 114 -14.93 27.90 19.57
CA ARG A 114 -15.72 26.66 19.58
C ARG A 114 -17.11 26.97 20.12
N THR A 115 -18.14 26.51 19.42
CA THR A 115 -19.44 26.20 20.04
C THR A 115 -19.51 24.70 20.26
N ASP A 116 -19.55 24.32 21.54
CA ASP A 116 -19.81 22.97 22.01
C ASP A 116 -21.24 22.55 21.63
N ASN A 117 -21.41 21.31 21.17
CA ASN A 117 -22.69 20.62 21.21
C ASN A 117 -22.55 19.37 22.07
N HIS A 118 -23.15 19.44 23.25
CA HIS A 118 -23.48 18.33 24.12
C HIS A 118 -24.65 17.52 23.53
N ILE A 119 -24.50 16.19 23.42
CA ILE A 119 -25.52 15.19 23.81
C ILE A 119 -24.78 14.00 24.41
#